data_AF-A0AAD8AU80-F1
#
_entry.id   AF-A0AAD8AU80-F1
#
_cell.length_a   1.000
_cell.length_b   1.000
_cell.length_c   1.000
_cell.angle_alpha   90.00
_cell.angle_beta   90.00
_cell.angle_gamma   90.00
#
_symmetry.space_group_name_H-M   'P 1'
#
loop_
_entity.id
_entity.type
_entity.pdbx_description
1 polymer ?
#
loop_
_entity_poly.entity_id
_entity_poly.type
_entity_poly.pdbx_seq_one_letter_code
_entity_poly.pdbx_strand_id
1 'polypeptide(L)' 'KTYTMTGSDQSPSTLGIMPCAIAWLFKLINEQKDKTGARFSVRVSAVQVTGKEETLRDLLIDIAQ' A
#
# COMPACT_ATOMS: atom_id res chain seq x y z
N LYS A 1 -11.95 3.99 11.53
CA LYS A 1 -11.10 4.56 10.45
C LYS A 1 -10.63 3.51 9.44
N THR A 2 -10.52 2.23 9.83
CA THR A 2 -10.11 1.12 8.94
C THR A 2 -10.96 0.99 7.69
N TYR A 3 -12.30 1.03 7.79
CA TYR A 3 -13.19 0.88 6.63
C TYR A 3 -12.91 1.91 5.51
N THR A 4 -12.64 3.17 5.83
CA THR A 4 -12.29 4.16 4.80
C THR A 4 -10.93 3.88 4.16
N MET A 5 -9.97 3.37 4.93
CA MET A 5 -8.60 3.13 4.46
C MET A 5 -8.48 1.84 3.65
N THR A 6 -9.07 0.73 4.11
CA THR A 6 -8.96 -0.58 3.45
C THR A 6 -10.22 -0.96 2.68
N GLY A 7 -11.40 -0.58 3.19
CA GLY A 7 -12.69 -0.95 2.62
C GLY A 7 -13.06 -2.40 2.87
N SER A 8 -13.85 -2.94 1.95
CA SER A 8 -14.32 -4.32 1.84
C SER A 8 -14.07 -4.83 0.42
N ASP A 9 -13.77 -6.12 0.28
CA ASP A 9 -13.49 -6.81 -0.99
C ASP A 9 -14.77 -7.29 -1.70
N GLN A 10 -15.94 -7.05 -1.12
CA GLN A 10 -17.24 -7.48 -1.67
C GLN A 10 -17.56 -6.84 -3.02
N SER A 11 -17.11 -5.60 -3.27
CA SER A 11 -17.29 -4.94 -4.56
C SER A 11 -16.24 -3.83 -4.80
N PRO A 12 -16.06 -3.39 -6.07
CA PRO A 12 -15.18 -2.25 -6.38
C PRO A 12 -15.61 -0.94 -5.71
N SER A 13 -16.91 -0.75 -5.46
CA SER A 13 -17.43 0.47 -4.82
C SER A 13 -17.24 0.49 -3.31
N THR A 14 -16.89 -0.65 -2.70
CA THR A 14 -16.58 -0.75 -1.26
C THR A 14 -15.09 -0.75 -0.96
N LEU A 15 -14.22 -0.62 -1.98
CA LEU A 15 -12.78 -0.55 -1.79
C LEU A 15 -12.38 0.75 -1.06
N GLY A 16 -11.41 0.62 -0.15
CA GLY A 16 -10.88 1.76 0.57
C GLY A 16 -9.83 2.54 -0.23
N ILE A 17 -9.29 3.58 0.40
CA ILE A 17 -8.28 4.46 -0.22
C ILE A 17 -7.00 3.68 -0.58
N MET A 18 -6.52 2.79 0.28
CA MET A 18 -5.27 2.04 0.07
C MET A 18 -5.31 1.18 -1.21
N PRO A 19 -6.26 0.24 -1.40
CA PRO A 19 -6.29 -0.57 -2.61
C PRO A 19 -6.48 0.27 -3.88
N CYS A 20 -7.30 1.33 -3.83
CA CYS A 20 -7.53 2.24 -4.95
C CYS A 20 -6.25 3.01 -5.35
N ALA A 21 -5.52 3.57 -4.38
CA ALA A 21 -4.30 4.32 -4.63
C ALA A 21 -3.18 3.43 -5.21
N ILE A 22 -3.04 2.21 -4.70
CA ILE A 22 -2.07 1.23 -5.20
C ILE A 22 -2.39 0.86 -6.65
N ALA A 23 -3.65 0.55 -6.97
CA ALA A 23 -4.06 0.22 -8.34
C ALA A 23 -3.75 1.37 -9.31
N TRP A 24 -4.03 2.62 -8.91
CA TRP A 24 -3.74 3.79 -9.73
C TRP A 24 -2.23 4.02 -9.92
N LEU A 25 -1.43 3.85 -8.86
CA LEU A 25 0.03 3.91 -8.94
C LEU A 25 0.58 2.90 -9.95
N PHE A 26 0.14 1.64 -9.88
CA PHE A 26 0.60 0.62 -10.82
C PHE A 26 0.16 0.87 -12.26
N LYS A 27 -1.05 1.43 -12.45
CA LYS A 27 -1.47 1.90 -13.77
C LYS A 27 -0.50 2.93 -14.35
N LEU A 28 -0.15 3.96 -13.56
CA LEU A 28 0.79 5.00 -13.98
C LEU A 28 2.20 4.47 -14.22
N ILE A 29 2.67 3.57 -13.35
CA ILE A 29 3.98 2.91 -13.52
C ILE A 29 4.00 2.15 -14.85
N ASN A 30 2.94 1.42 -15.19
CA ASN A 30 2.90 0.67 -16.44
C ASN A 30 2.89 1.61 -17.66
N GLU A 31 2.08 2.67 -17.63
CA GLU A 31 2.06 3.70 -18.68
C GLU A 31 3.44 4.36 -18.87
N GLN A 32 4.17 4.63 -17.79
CA GLN A 32 5.50 5.22 -17.86
C GLN A 32 6.56 4.24 -18.33
N LYS A 33 6.46 2.97 -17.91
CA LYS A 33 7.33 1.89 -18.38
C LYS A 33 7.20 1.73 -19.90
N ASP A 34 5.98 1.76 -20.42
CA ASP A 34 5.71 1.63 -21.86
C ASP A 34 6.24 2.83 -22.67
N LYS A 35 6.17 4.05 -22.11
CA LYS A 35 6.65 5.28 -22.76
C LYS A 35 8.17 5.46 -22.74
N THR A 36 8.81 5.10 -21.64
CA THR A 36 10.21 5.48 -21.36
C THR A 36 11.17 4.31 -21.27
N GLY A 37 10.67 3.07 -21.22
CA GLY A 37 11.47 1.88 -20.97
C GLY A 37 12.09 1.82 -19.56
N ALA A 38 11.71 2.74 -18.66
CA ALA A 38 12.26 2.81 -17.31
C ALA A 38 11.86 1.60 -16.45
N ARG A 39 12.77 1.17 -15.57
CA ARG A 39 12.52 0.09 -14.61
C ARG A 39 12.12 0.69 -13.27
N PHE A 40 10.97 0.28 -12.75
CA PHE A 40 10.45 0.74 -11.47
C PHE A 40 10.57 -0.35 -10.41
N SER A 41 10.89 0.04 -9.18
CA SER A 41 10.87 -0.83 -8.00
C SER A 41 9.96 -0.21 -6.96
N VAL A 42 8.96 -0.95 -6.50
CA VAL A 42 8.04 -0.52 -5.43
C VAL A 42 8.39 -1.30 -4.17
N ARG A 43 8.46 -0.61 -3.03
CA ARG A 43 8.67 -1.22 -1.71
C ARG A 43 7.54 -0.81 -0.79
N VAL A 44 7.22 -1.68 0.16
CA VAL A 44 6.17 -1.44 1.16
C VAL A 44 6.77 -1.67 2.54
N SER A 45 6.38 -0.81 3.48
CA SER A 45 6.68 -0.94 4.90
C SER A 45 5.37 -0.81 5.67
N ALA A 46 5.18 -1.63 6.69
CA ALA A 46 4.05 -1.50 7.61
C ALA A 46 4.59 -1.44 9.02
N VAL A 47 4.24 -0.37 9.74
CA VAL A 47 4.69 -0.13 11.10
C VAL A 47 3.49 0.14 12.00
N GLN A 48 3.61 -0.25 13.25
CA GLN A 48 2.68 0.06 14.30
C GLN A 48 3.34 1.01 15.31
N VAL A 49 2.58 2.00 15.75
CA VAL A 49 2.94 2.86 16.89
C VAL A 49 2.06 2.49 18.07
N THR A 50 2.66 2.18 19.21
CA THR A 50 1.94 1.76 20.43
C THR A 50 2.40 2.48 21.69
N GLY A 51 1.47 2.64 22.64
CA GLY A 51 1.75 3.18 23.97
C GLY A 51 1.94 4.69 24.03
N LYS A 52 2.14 5.21 25.24
CA LYS A 52 2.42 6.65 25.47
C LYS A 52 3.82 7.06 25.03
N GLU A 53 4.73 6.09 24.95
CA GLU A 53 6.12 6.28 24.52
C GLU A 53 6.28 6.14 22.99
N GLU A 54 5.17 6.01 22.25
CA GLU A 54 5.15 5.94 20.77
C GLU A 54 6.12 4.89 20.19
N THR A 55 6.21 3.74 20.87
CA THR A 55 7.06 2.63 20.44
C THR A 55 6.71 2.19 19.03
N LEU A 56 7.70 2.21 18.14
CA LEU A 56 7.59 1.77 16.74
C LEU A 56 7.93 0.29 16.63
N ARG A 57 7.03 -0.47 16.03
CA ARG A 57 7.23 -1.88 15.69
C ARG A 57 7.02 -2.07 14.19
N ASP A 58 7.99 -2.69 13.52
CA ASP A 58 7.81 -3.17 12.15
C ASP A 58 6.92 -4.42 12.15
N LEU A 59 5.87 -4.40 11.32
CA LEU A 59 4.90 -5.48 11.19
C LEU A 59 5.26 -6.46 10.06
N LEU A 60 6.19 -6.11 9.18
CA LEU A 60 6.60 -6.95 8.04
C LEU A 60 7.94 -7.66 8.27
N ILE A 61 8.60 -7.41 9.41
CA ILE A 61 9.94 -7.93 9.71
C ILE A 61 10.03 -9.46 9.59
N ASP A 62 9.00 -10.18 10.02
CA ASP A 62 8.95 -11.66 9.97
C ASP A 62 8.49 -12.22 8.62
N ILE A 63 7.96 -11.36 7.73
CA ILE A 63 7.42 -11.77 6.43
C ILE A 63 8.49 -11.63 5.33
N ALA A 64 9.55 -10.88 5.58
CA ALA A 64 10.62 -10.59 4.63
C ALA A 64 11.71 -11.70 4.52
N GLN A 65 11.45 -12.92 5.04
CA GLN A 65 12.39 -14.05 5.05
C GLN A 65 12.37 -14.90 3.79
#